data_AF-A0A3N6UXR0-F1
#
_entry.id   AF-A0A3N6UXR0-F1
#
_cell.length_a   1.000
_cell.length_b   1.000
_cell.length_c   1.000
_cell.angle_alpha   90.00
_cell.angle_beta   90.00
_cell.angle_gamma   90.00
#
_symmetry.space_group_name_H-M   'P 1'
#
loop_
_entity.id
_entity.type
_entity.pdbx_description
1 polymer ?
#
loop_
_entity_poly.entity_id
_entity_poly.type
_entity_poly.pdbx_seq_one_letter_code
_entity_poly.pdbx_strand_id
1 'polypeptide(L)'
;MRDLAESARQGAPVDRECERCSGRGFKRMPASRAFQAKTLLEPDLTQVSCSRNRKPFFEMLVAKCEIEENYADSVFRGMTR
;
A
#
# COMPACT_ATOMS: atom_id res chain seq x y z
N MET A 1 3.93 -7.98 11.82
CA MET A 1 3.09 -9.15 12.16
C MET A 1 3.67 -9.71 13.45
N ARG A 2 2.87 -10.03 14.47
CA ARG A 2 3.43 -10.49 15.75
C ARG A 2 4.11 -11.86 15.58
N ASP A 3 5.36 -11.98 16.02
CA ASP A 3 6.03 -13.26 16.20
C ASP A 3 5.69 -13.82 17.58
N LEU A 4 4.72 -14.74 17.64
CA LEU A 4 4.24 -15.29 18.90
C LEU A 4 5.31 -16.12 19.61
N ALA A 5 6.14 -16.85 18.88
CA ALA A 5 7.17 -17.72 19.46
C ALA A 5 8.29 -16.88 20.07
N GLU A 6 8.78 -15.89 19.32
CA GLU A 6 9.83 -15.01 19.80
C GLU A 6 9.33 -14.06 20.90
N SER A 7 8.08 -13.60 20.81
CA SER A 7 7.48 -12.80 21.87
C SER A 7 7.37 -13.56 23.18
N ALA A 8 6.98 -14.84 23.12
CA ALA A 8 6.92 -15.70 24.31
C ALA A 8 8.31 -15.96 24.90
N ARG A 9 9.34 -16.11 24.06
CA ARG A 9 10.73 -16.30 24.49
C ARG A 9 11.30 -15.07 25.21
N GLN A 10 11.02 -13.87 24.71
CA GLN A 10 11.55 -12.62 25.25
C GLN A 10 10.66 -12.01 26.35
N GLY A 11 9.42 -12.47 26.49
CA GLY A 11 8.44 -11.88 27.40
C GLY A 11 7.98 -10.48 26.98
N ALA A 12 8.25 -10.08 25.74
CA ALA A 12 7.91 -8.78 25.18
C ALA A 12 7.38 -8.94 23.75
N PRO A 13 6.52 -8.04 23.25
CA PRO A 13 6.03 -8.11 21.88
C PRO A 13 7.18 -7.97 20.86
N VAL A 14 7.36 -8.99 20.03
CA VAL A 14 8.30 -8.99 18.90
C VAL A 14 7.50 -9.09 17.62
N ASP A 15 7.79 -8.21 16.67
CA ASP A 15 7.17 -8.23 15.34
C ASP A 15 8.15 -8.77 14.29
N ARG A 16 7.61 -9.55 13.36
CA ARG A 16 8.29 -10.08 12.17
C ARG A 16 7.69 -9.53 10.89
N GLU A 17 8.46 -9.69 9.82
CA GLU A 17 8.02 -9.39 8.46
C GLU A 17 6.83 -10.25 8.06
N CYS A 18 5.83 -9.64 7.42
CA CYS A 18 4.66 -10.37 6.94
C CYS A 18 5.02 -11.19 5.70
N GLU A 19 4.88 -12.51 5.75
CA GLU A 19 5.19 -13.42 4.63
C GLU A 19 4.30 -13.17 3.39
N ARG A 20 3.09 -12.63 3.59
CA ARG A 20 2.12 -12.39 2.50
C ARG A 20 2.47 -11.17 1.66
N CYS A 21 3.02 -10.12 2.29
CA CYS A 21 3.35 -8.88 1.60
C CYS A 21 4.85 -8.56 1.57
N SER A 22 5.70 -9.32 2.26
CA SER A 22 7.13 -9.04 2.45
C SER A 22 7.34 -7.63 2.98
N GLY A 23 6.64 -7.30 4.06
CA GLY A 23 6.74 -5.99 4.71
C GLY A 23 6.20 -4.81 3.89
N ARG A 24 5.70 -5.01 2.67
CA ARG A 24 5.18 -3.94 1.81
C ARG A 24 3.83 -3.35 2.24
N GLY A 25 3.16 -3.98 3.20
CA GLY A 25 1.77 -3.71 3.60
C GLY A 25 0.81 -3.66 2.43
N PHE A 26 0.40 -2.48 1.98
CA PHE A 26 -0.57 -2.33 0.90
C PHE A 26 -0.04 -2.87 -0.44
N LYS A 27 -0.83 -3.75 -1.08
CA LYS A 27 -0.50 -4.26 -2.41
C LYS A 27 -0.76 -3.17 -3.45
N ARG A 28 0.32 -2.64 -4.04
CA ARG A 28 0.24 -1.67 -5.15
C ARG A 28 -0.64 -2.19 -6.28
N MET A 29 -1.71 -1.47 -6.60
CA MET A 29 -2.54 -1.76 -7.75
C MET A 29 -1.85 -1.20 -9.01
N PRO A 30 -1.66 -2.00 -10.07
CA PRO A 30 -1.16 -1.47 -11.33
C PRO A 30 -2.13 -0.43 -11.90
N ALA A 31 -1.60 0.68 -12.44
CA ALA A 31 -2.39 1.72 -13.10
C ALA A 31 -3.21 1.17 -14.28
N SER A 32 -2.80 0.06 -14.89
CA SER A 32 -3.55 -0.62 -15.94
C SER A 32 -4.92 -1.14 -15.49
N ARG A 33 -5.05 -1.62 -14.25
CA ARG A 33 -6.36 -2.07 -13.71
C ARG A 33 -7.29 -0.89 -13.46
N ALA A 34 -6.75 0.22 -12.96
CA ALA A 34 -7.51 1.46 -12.79
C ALA A 34 -7.95 2.03 -14.14
N PHE A 35 -7.09 1.96 -15.16
CA PHE A 35 -7.43 2.34 -16.52
C PHE A 35 -8.58 1.49 -17.10
N GLN A 36 -8.49 0.15 -16.99
CA GLN A 36 -9.55 -0.75 -17.45
C GLN A 36 -10.91 -0.42 -16.83
N ALA A 37 -10.95 -0.21 -15.51
CA ALA A 37 -12.18 0.16 -14.81
C ALA A 37 -12.74 1.49 -15.33
N LYS A 38 -11.86 2.44 -15.66
CA LYS A 38 -12.27 3.74 -16.17
C LYS A 38 -12.81 3.69 -17.60
N THR A 39 -12.25 2.84 -18.47
CA THR A 39 -12.77 2.65 -19.84
C THR A 39 -14.20 2.06 -19.85
N LEU A 40 -14.61 1.37 -18.78
CA LEU A 40 -16.01 0.94 -18.62
C LEU A 40 -16.98 2.12 -18.35
N LEU A 41 -16.49 3.21 -17.76
CA LEU A 41 -17.26 4.42 -17.44
C LEU A 41 -17.19 5.46 -18.56
N GLU A 42 -16.04 5.57 -19.23
CA GLU A 42 -15.77 6.49 -20.33
C GLU A 42 -15.16 5.72 -21.52
N PRO A 43 -15.98 5.16 -22.43
CA PRO A 43 -15.52 4.28 -23.52
C PRO A 43 -14.56 4.95 -24.51
N ASP A 44 -14.72 6.27 -24.71
CA ASP A 44 -13.91 7.05 -25.65
C ASP A 44 -12.52 7.41 -25.10
N LEU A 45 -12.23 7.04 -23.84
CA LEU A 45 -10.96 7.33 -23.21
C LEU A 45 -9.85 6.42 -23.76
N THR A 46 -8.99 7.00 -24.60
CA THR A 46 -7.81 6.31 -25.13
C THR A 46 -6.73 6.11 -24.05
N GLN A 47 -5.92 5.06 -24.20
CA GLN A 47 -4.80 4.77 -23.31
C GLN A 47 -3.80 5.93 -23.21
N VAL A 48 -3.55 6.63 -24.32
CA VAL A 48 -2.65 7.79 -24.38
C VAL A 48 -3.21 8.99 -23.61
N SER A 49 -4.52 9.25 -23.71
CA SER A 49 -5.17 10.32 -22.94
C SER A 49 -5.17 9.99 -21.45
N CYS A 50 -5.43 8.73 -21.08
CA CYS A 50 -5.39 8.32 -19.68
C CYS A 50 -3.97 8.41 -19.09
N SER A 51 -2.95 7.97 -19.82
CA SER A 51 -1.56 8.00 -19.34
C SER A 51 -1.04 9.42 -19.14
N ARG A 52 -1.48 10.40 -19.95
CA ARG A 52 -1.10 11.81 -19.80
C ARG A 52 -1.91 12.54 -18.73
N ASN A 53 -3.22 12.36 -18.72
CA ASN A 53 -4.11 13.24 -17.93
C ASN A 53 -4.56 12.63 -16.59
N ARG A 54 -4.60 11.29 -16.48
CA ARG A 54 -5.24 10.61 -15.34
C ARG A 54 -4.27 9.76 -14.52
N LYS A 55 -3.18 9.28 -15.14
CA LYS A 55 -2.10 8.56 -14.44
C LYS A 55 -1.49 9.36 -13.28
N PRO A 56 -1.20 10.68 -13.40
CA PRO A 56 -0.64 11.44 -12.27
C PRO A 56 -1.56 11.46 -11.05
N PHE A 57 -2.88 11.56 -11.27
CA PHE A 57 -3.86 11.52 -10.19
C PHE A 57 -3.90 10.13 -9.52
N PHE A 58 -3.85 9.05 -10.30
CA PHE A 58 -3.79 7.70 -9.74
C PHE A 58 -2.50 7.47 -8.93
N GLU A 59 -1.35 7.91 -9.45
CA GLU A 59 -0.07 7.81 -8.76
C GLU A 59 -0.05 8.61 -7.45
N MET A 60 -0.68 9.80 -7.44
CA MET A 60 -0.87 10.59 -6.22
C MET A 60 -1.70 9.85 -5.16
N LEU A 61 -2.76 9.15 -5.56
CA LEU A 61 -3.57 8.34 -4.64
C LEU A 61 -2.77 7.17 -4.07
N VAL A 62 -1.97 6.48 -4.90
CA VAL A 62 -1.09 5.40 -4.44
C VAL A 62 -0.05 5.93 -3.45
N ALA A 63 0.59 7.06 -3.78
CA ALA A 63 1.56 7.70 -2.89
C ALA A 63 0.93 8.13 -1.56
N LYS A 64 -0.32 8.60 -1.56
CA LYS A 64 -1.04 8.92 -0.32
C LYS A 64 -1.22 7.69 0.56
N CYS A 65 -1.57 6.53 0.01
CA CYS A 65 -1.64 5.28 0.78
C CYS A 65 -0.29 4.93 1.43
N GLU A 66 0.82 5.09 0.71
CA GLU A 66 2.17 4.82 1.24
C GLU A 66 2.53 5.79 2.38
N ILE A 67 2.18 7.07 2.24
CA ILE A 67 2.41 8.08 3.29
C ILE A 67 1.64 7.71 4.57
N GLU A 68 0.36 7.34 4.45
CA GLU A 68 -0.46 6.97 5.61
C GLU A 68 0.02 5.66 6.26
N GLU A 69 0.47 4.69 5.46
CA GLU A 69 1.05 3.45 5.99
C GLU A 69 2.32 3.72 6.80
N ASN A 70 3.23 4.54 6.26
CA ASN A 70 4.46 4.94 6.95
C ASN A 70 4.16 5.75 8.21
N TYR A 71 3.15 6.63 8.16
CA TYR A 71 2.71 7.38 9.32
C TYR A 71 2.20 6.43 10.42
N ALA A 72 1.32 5.48 10.08
CA ALA A 72 0.82 4.49 11.02
C ALA A 72 1.96 3.65 11.64
N ASP A 73 2.95 3.22 10.84
CA ASP A 73 4.13 2.50 11.35
C ASP A 73 4.95 3.38 12.30
N SER A 74 5.15 4.65 11.98
CA SER A 74 5.88 5.58 12.85
C SER A 74 5.21 5.80 14.21
N VAL A 75 3.88 5.97 14.21
CA VAL A 75 3.09 6.13 15.44
C VAL A 75 3.15 4.85 16.28
N PHE A 76 3.00 3.70 15.62
CA PHE A 76 3.06 2.40 16.29
C PHE A 76 4.42 2.17 16.96
N ARG A 77 5.53 2.45 16.26
CA ARG A 77 6.88 2.35 16.83
C ARG A 77 7.13 3.33 17.97
N GLY A 78 6.50 4.51 17.93
CA GLY A 78 6.58 5.47 19.03
C GLY A 78 5.90 4.99 20.32
N MET A 79 4.88 4.12 20.21
CA MET A 79 4.14 3.59 21.36
C MET A 79 4.66 2.25 21.89
N THR A 80 5.34 1.47 21.04
CA THR A 80 5.80 0.11 21.36
C THR A 80 7.28 0.02 21.74
N ARG A 81 8.01 1.14 21.72
CA ARG A 81 9.41 1.21 22.13
C ARG A 81 9.58 1.68 23.57
#